data_AF-A0A939SAR0-F1
#
_entry.id   AF-A0A939SAR0-F1
#
_cell.length_a   1.000
_cell.length_b   1.000
_cell.length_c   1.000
_cell.angle_alpha   90.00
_cell.angle_beta   90.00
_cell.angle_gamma   90.00
#
_symmetry.space_group_name_H-M   'P 1'
#
loop_
_entity.id
_entity.type
_entity.pdbx_description
1 polymer ?
#
loop_
_entity_poly.entity_id
_entity_poly.type
_entity_poly.pdbx_seq_one_letter_code
_entity_poly.pdbx_strand_id
1 'polypeptide(L)'
;MHASRTRSSRAGGRRAVLTVALIGANRNAWGYLLETVADEHTLDRAEGKAAYYMAGGTPPGVWVGTGLTDLGLPEGADVAEGHLVALFGEGVHPITGATLGRRFNTPTPLEERIRARIQAAAADPVNRDLSREEFQQLGDRIRQEETENPVPQSVAGFEFVFSPPKSVSAWWVLADPQHKHRIRAAHLIRSIRSTPIGDASARASHAPRVERGGS
;
A
#
# COMPACT_ATOMS: atom_id res chain seq x y z
N MET A 1 -3.78 -10.87 3.45
CA MET A 1 -4.02 -10.63 4.89
C MET A 1 -3.49 -9.26 5.27
N HIS A 2 -4.37 -8.33 5.60
CA HIS A 2 -4.04 -6.94 5.94
C HIS A 2 -3.84 -6.88 7.46
N ALA A 3 -2.61 -6.71 7.93
CA ALA A 3 -2.31 -6.66 9.36
C ALA A 3 -2.21 -5.20 9.82
N SER A 4 -3.33 -4.64 10.28
CA SER A 4 -3.38 -3.30 10.85
C SER A 4 -2.84 -3.32 12.28
N ARG A 5 -1.77 -2.56 12.57
CA ARG A 5 -1.31 -2.31 13.94
C ARG A 5 -1.62 -0.87 14.34
N THR A 6 -2.60 -0.70 15.22
CA THR A 6 -2.97 0.60 15.78
C THR A 6 -2.00 0.97 16.90
N ARG A 7 -1.17 2.00 16.71
CA ARG A 7 -0.44 2.65 17.82
C ARG A 7 -1.10 3.99 18.13
N SER A 8 -1.53 4.17 19.37
CA SER A 8 -2.08 5.42 19.91
C SER A 8 -1.00 6.10 20.76
N SER A 9 -0.55 7.30 20.37
CA SER A 9 0.29 8.14 21.24
C SER A 9 -0.57 9.14 22.02
N ARG A 10 -0.29 9.32 23.31
CA ARG A 10 -0.94 10.29 24.19
C ARG A 10 -0.06 11.54 24.32
N ALA A 11 -0.47 12.63 23.69
CA ALA A 11 -0.16 14.00 24.10
C ALA A 11 -1.39 14.87 23.84
N GLY A 12 -1.76 15.72 24.80
CA GLY A 12 -3.02 16.46 24.82
C GLY A 12 -3.16 17.47 23.67
N GLY A 13 -4.30 17.45 23.00
CA GLY A 13 -4.66 18.33 21.88
C GLY A 13 -5.48 17.55 20.84
N ARG A 14 -6.77 17.91 20.69
CA ARG A 14 -7.79 17.38 19.76
C ARG A 14 -7.28 16.32 18.76
N ARG A 15 -7.56 15.04 19.06
CA ARG A 15 -7.08 13.86 18.32
C ARG A 15 -7.66 13.79 16.91
N ALA A 16 -6.81 13.99 15.89
CA ALA A 16 -7.03 13.38 14.59
C ALA A 16 -6.75 11.88 14.71
N VAL A 17 -7.57 11.03 14.10
CA VAL A 17 -7.32 9.59 14.04
C VAL A 17 -6.51 9.32 12.78
N LEU A 18 -5.29 8.83 12.98
CA LEU A 18 -4.38 8.39 11.93
C LEU A 18 -4.27 6.86 11.98
N THR A 19 -4.55 6.21 10.85
CA THR A 19 -4.25 4.79 10.66
C THR A 19 -3.05 4.66 9.74
N VAL A 20 -2.11 3.78 10.10
CA VAL A 20 -0.96 3.43 9.27
C VAL A 20 -1.10 1.98 8.83
N ALA A 21 -1.00 1.75 7.52
CA ALA A 21 -0.98 0.41 6.95
C ALA A 21 0.30 0.19 6.13
N LEU A 22 0.76 -1.07 6.09
CA LEU A 22 1.86 -1.48 5.22
C LEU A 22 1.30 -1.90 3.87
N ILE A 23 1.89 -1.38 2.80
CA ILE A 23 1.58 -1.76 1.44
C ILE A 23 2.61 -2.78 0.98
N GLY A 24 2.15 -4.00 0.73
CA GLY A 24 3.00 -5.05 0.17
C GLY A 24 3.36 -4.77 -1.29
N ALA A 25 4.50 -5.29 -1.76
CA ALA A 25 4.92 -5.12 -3.16
C ALA A 25 4.13 -5.97 -4.18
N ASN A 26 3.27 -6.89 -3.71
CA ASN A 26 2.40 -7.62 -4.63
C ASN A 26 1.33 -6.69 -5.23
N ARG A 27 0.93 -6.93 -6.48
CA ARG A 27 -0.03 -6.08 -7.19
C ARG A 27 -1.40 -5.99 -6.49
N ASN A 28 -1.84 -7.05 -5.82
CA ASN A 28 -3.12 -7.04 -5.10
C ASN A 28 -3.11 -6.08 -3.89
N ALA A 29 -1.95 -5.74 -3.35
CA ALA A 29 -1.84 -4.89 -2.16
C ALA A 29 -1.90 -3.40 -2.47
N TRP A 30 -1.53 -2.98 -3.68
CA TRP A 30 -1.53 -1.56 -4.09
C TRP A 30 -2.39 -1.27 -5.32
N GLY A 31 -2.92 -2.30 -6.00
CA GLY A 31 -3.71 -2.13 -7.23
C GLY A 31 -4.93 -1.23 -7.06
N TYR A 32 -5.52 -1.17 -5.86
CA TYR A 32 -6.61 -0.24 -5.56
C TYR A 32 -6.21 1.23 -5.71
N LEU A 33 -4.91 1.57 -5.58
CA LEU A 33 -4.42 2.94 -5.78
C LEU A 33 -4.54 3.36 -7.25
N LEU A 34 -4.52 2.41 -8.18
CA LEU A 34 -4.74 2.73 -9.60
C LEU A 34 -6.15 3.29 -9.81
N GLU A 35 -7.14 2.66 -9.19
CA GLU A 35 -8.55 3.05 -9.31
C GLU A 35 -8.94 4.24 -8.42
N THR A 36 -8.20 4.49 -7.33
CA THR A 36 -8.61 5.49 -6.31
C THR A 36 -7.72 6.72 -6.24
N VAL A 37 -6.47 6.63 -6.73
CA VAL A 37 -5.46 7.69 -6.67
C VAL A 37 -5.01 8.11 -8.06
N ALA A 38 -4.81 7.18 -8.98
CA ALA A 38 -4.43 7.52 -10.36
C ALA A 38 -5.61 7.76 -11.29
N ASP A 39 -6.82 7.38 -10.90
CA ASP A 39 -7.99 7.51 -11.76
C ASP A 39 -8.39 8.97 -11.97
N GLU A 40 -8.54 9.34 -13.24
CA GLU A 40 -8.85 10.68 -13.71
C GLU A 40 -10.37 10.80 -13.89
N HIS A 41 -11.10 10.79 -12.79
CA HIS A 41 -12.45 11.32 -12.81
C HIS A 41 -12.36 12.82 -12.54
N THR A 42 -12.31 13.61 -13.61
CA THR A 42 -12.41 15.07 -13.55
C THR A 42 -13.70 15.44 -12.84
N LEU A 43 -13.60 15.78 -11.55
CA LEU A 43 -14.60 16.61 -10.91
C LEU A 43 -14.60 17.93 -11.65
N ASP A 44 -15.63 18.16 -12.46
CA ASP A 44 -15.92 19.51 -12.90
C ASP A 44 -15.98 20.38 -11.63
N ARG A 45 -15.10 21.37 -11.54
CA ARG A 45 -14.79 22.08 -10.29
C ARG A 45 -15.96 22.95 -9.77
N ALA A 46 -17.13 22.84 -10.39
CA ALA A 46 -18.36 23.49 -10.02
C ALA A 46 -19.49 22.45 -10.01
N GLU A 47 -20.07 22.22 -8.82
CA GLU A 47 -21.52 22.09 -8.57
C GLU A 47 -21.89 21.09 -7.46
N GLY A 48 -22.79 21.55 -6.58
CA GLY A 48 -23.97 20.77 -6.16
C GLY A 48 -23.79 19.59 -5.18
N LYS A 49 -24.57 19.63 -4.08
CA LYS A 49 -24.65 18.65 -2.98
C LYS A 49 -24.93 17.18 -3.37
N ALA A 50 -25.22 16.86 -4.63
CA ALA A 50 -25.47 15.49 -5.08
C ALA A 50 -24.28 14.85 -5.82
N ALA A 51 -23.32 15.64 -6.33
CA ALA A 51 -22.20 15.10 -7.11
C ALA A 51 -21.27 14.21 -6.28
N TYR A 52 -21.04 14.49 -4.99
CA TYR A 52 -20.13 13.65 -4.19
C TYR A 52 -20.69 12.24 -3.86
N TYR A 53 -22.02 12.04 -3.92
CA TYR A 53 -22.65 10.73 -3.70
C TYR A 53 -23.26 10.13 -4.98
N MET A 54 -23.45 10.91 -6.05
CA MET A 54 -24.00 10.47 -7.33
C MET A 54 -23.03 10.56 -8.53
N ALA A 55 -21.97 11.38 -8.46
CA ALA A 55 -20.94 11.41 -9.48
C ALA A 55 -19.90 10.34 -9.13
N GLY A 56 -19.74 9.36 -10.02
CA GLY A 56 -18.65 8.41 -9.94
C GLY A 56 -17.33 9.15 -10.16
N GLY A 57 -16.55 9.31 -9.09
CA GLY A 57 -15.19 9.82 -9.21
C GLY A 57 -14.54 10.33 -7.93
N THR A 58 -13.37 9.80 -7.62
CA THR A 58 -12.42 10.45 -6.71
C THR A 58 -11.48 11.29 -7.57
N PRO A 59 -11.27 12.59 -7.29
CA PRO A 59 -10.29 13.36 -8.03
C PRO A 59 -8.90 12.74 -7.82
N PRO A 60 -8.00 12.83 -8.82
CA PRO A 60 -6.69 12.18 -8.75
C PRO A 60 -5.91 12.64 -7.52
N GLY A 61 -5.10 11.74 -6.99
CA GLY A 61 -4.15 12.05 -5.94
C GLY A 61 -3.09 13.01 -6.44
N VAL A 62 -2.45 13.73 -5.52
CA VAL A 62 -1.42 14.72 -5.85
C VAL A 62 -0.11 14.38 -5.14
N TRP A 63 1.00 14.68 -5.81
CA TRP A 63 2.33 14.56 -5.24
C TRP A 63 2.59 15.61 -4.17
N VAL A 64 3.09 15.18 -3.01
CA VAL A 64 3.52 16.07 -1.93
C VAL A 64 4.79 15.53 -1.26
N GLY A 65 5.57 16.41 -0.64
CA GLY A 65 6.72 16.04 0.19
C GLY A 65 8.08 16.44 -0.39
N THR A 66 9.12 16.38 0.45
CA THR A 66 10.45 16.89 0.11
C THR A 66 11.25 16.00 -0.84
N GLY A 67 10.91 14.69 -0.92
CA GLY A 67 11.57 13.75 -1.83
C GLY A 67 11.18 13.92 -3.30
N LEU A 68 10.22 14.79 -3.62
CA LEU A 68 9.81 15.05 -5.00
C LEU A 68 10.91 15.70 -5.83
N THR A 69 11.78 16.51 -5.20
CA THR A 69 12.95 17.12 -5.85
C THR A 69 13.86 16.05 -6.44
N ASP A 70 14.15 14.99 -5.69
CA ASP A 70 15.00 13.89 -6.13
C ASP A 70 14.32 13.02 -7.19
N LEU A 71 12.98 13.01 -7.21
CA LEU A 71 12.18 12.31 -8.22
C LEU A 71 11.91 13.16 -9.48
N GLY A 72 12.31 14.43 -9.49
CA GLY A 72 11.99 15.37 -10.56
C GLY A 72 10.49 15.59 -10.77
N LEU A 73 9.68 15.40 -9.72
CA LEU A 73 8.22 15.54 -9.77
C LEU A 73 7.80 16.90 -9.18
N PRO A 74 6.90 17.64 -9.84
CA PRO A 74 6.40 18.89 -9.27
C PRO A 74 5.42 18.63 -8.12
N GLU A 75 5.54 19.42 -7.04
CA GLU A 75 4.58 19.39 -5.95
C GLU A 75 3.19 19.82 -6.44
N GLY A 76 2.16 19.08 -6.03
CA GLY A 76 0.77 19.30 -6.41
C GLY A 76 0.37 18.74 -7.76
N ALA A 77 1.29 18.13 -8.53
CA ALA A 77 0.92 17.45 -9.76
C ALA A 77 0.17 16.14 -9.49
N ASP A 78 -0.68 15.77 -10.45
CA ASP A 78 -1.49 14.57 -10.36
C ASP A 78 -0.62 13.30 -10.40
N VAL A 79 -1.06 12.28 -9.68
CA VAL A 79 -0.43 10.97 -9.63
C VAL A 79 -0.86 10.17 -10.85
N ALA A 80 0.05 9.98 -11.81
CA ALA A 80 -0.21 9.10 -12.95
C ALA A 80 -0.12 7.61 -12.56
N GLU A 81 -0.90 6.75 -13.23
CA GLU A 81 -0.86 5.29 -13.05
C GLU A 81 0.56 4.73 -13.23
N GLY A 82 1.26 5.16 -14.28
CA GLY A 82 2.63 4.73 -14.57
C GLY A 82 3.60 5.01 -13.41
N HIS A 83 3.39 6.08 -12.65
CA HIS A 83 4.22 6.39 -11.49
C HIS A 83 3.98 5.39 -10.34
N LEU A 84 2.72 4.98 -10.12
CA LEU A 84 2.39 3.98 -9.10
C LEU A 84 2.95 2.61 -9.46
N VAL A 85 2.87 2.21 -10.73
CA VAL A 85 3.46 0.96 -11.22
C VAL A 85 4.98 0.95 -11.00
N ALA A 86 5.67 2.03 -11.40
CA ALA A 86 7.11 2.16 -11.24
C ALA A 86 7.52 2.07 -9.76
N LEU A 87 6.85 2.81 -8.87
CA LEU A 87 7.23 2.89 -7.47
C LEU A 87 6.82 1.66 -6.65
N PHE A 88 5.58 1.19 -6.79
CA PHE A 88 5.04 0.10 -5.95
C PHE A 88 5.17 -1.28 -6.56
N GLY A 89 5.19 -1.38 -7.90
CA GLY A 89 5.35 -2.64 -8.62
C GLY A 89 6.81 -2.98 -8.88
N GLU A 90 7.56 -2.04 -9.43
CA GLU A 90 8.90 -2.31 -9.96
C GLU A 90 10.03 -1.86 -9.03
N GLY A 91 9.78 -0.89 -8.15
CA GLY A 91 10.79 -0.29 -7.27
C GLY A 91 11.79 0.57 -8.05
N VAL A 92 11.31 1.26 -9.08
CA VAL A 92 12.10 2.11 -9.97
C VAL A 92 11.59 3.55 -9.98
N HIS A 93 12.43 4.45 -10.43
CA HIS A 93 12.16 5.86 -10.52
C HIS A 93 11.05 6.13 -11.56
N PRO A 94 9.98 6.86 -11.22
CA PRO A 94 8.79 6.99 -12.06
C PRO A 94 9.03 7.73 -13.38
N ILE A 95 10.00 8.65 -13.43
CA ILE A 95 10.39 9.37 -14.65
C ILE A 95 11.52 8.69 -15.42
N THR A 96 12.61 8.29 -14.75
CA THR A 96 13.83 7.82 -15.42
C THR A 96 13.93 6.30 -15.54
N GLY A 97 13.12 5.54 -14.81
CA GLY A 97 13.24 4.08 -14.71
C GLY A 97 14.46 3.58 -13.92
N ALA A 98 15.27 4.48 -13.34
CA ALA A 98 16.43 4.11 -12.55
C ALA A 98 16.01 3.31 -11.31
N THR A 99 16.78 2.27 -10.96
CA THR A 99 16.48 1.45 -9.78
C THR A 99 16.62 2.27 -8.49
N LEU A 100 15.59 2.31 -7.64
CA LEU A 100 15.58 3.08 -6.39
C LEU A 100 16.10 2.28 -5.16
N GLY A 101 16.48 1.02 -5.36
CA GLY A 101 17.01 0.17 -4.29
C GLY A 101 17.11 -1.29 -4.69
N ARG A 102 16.87 -2.20 -3.73
CA ARG A 102 16.77 -3.63 -4.06
C ARG A 102 15.42 -3.89 -4.74
N ARG A 103 15.43 -4.76 -5.74
CA ARG A 103 14.18 -5.27 -6.34
C ARG A 103 13.28 -5.85 -5.26
N PHE A 104 11.98 -5.57 -5.34
CA PHE A 104 11.03 -6.13 -4.39
C PHE A 104 10.99 -7.66 -4.49
N ASN A 105 11.02 -8.30 -3.33
CA ASN A 105 10.71 -9.72 -3.22
C ASN A 105 9.19 -9.89 -3.19
N THR A 106 8.64 -10.36 -4.30
CA THR A 106 7.22 -10.73 -4.44
C THR A 106 7.15 -12.25 -4.57
N PRO A 107 7.14 -12.99 -3.45
CA PRO A 107 7.10 -14.44 -3.52
C PRO A 107 5.80 -14.91 -4.16
N THR A 108 5.87 -16.04 -4.85
CA THR A 108 4.71 -16.73 -5.39
C THR A 108 3.67 -16.96 -4.27
N PRO A 109 2.38 -16.68 -4.52
CA PRO A 109 1.31 -16.89 -3.54
C PRO A 109 1.32 -18.31 -2.97
N LEU A 110 0.99 -18.44 -1.68
CA LEU A 110 1.01 -19.71 -0.96
C LEU A 110 0.32 -20.85 -1.73
N GLU A 111 -0.90 -20.62 -2.20
CA GLU A 111 -1.69 -21.61 -2.95
C GLU A 111 -1.02 -22.06 -4.24
N GLU A 112 -0.32 -21.16 -4.92
CA GLU A 112 0.39 -21.48 -6.15
C GLU A 112 1.66 -22.27 -5.86
N ARG A 113 2.38 -21.97 -4.78
CA ARG A 113 3.52 -22.79 -4.33
C ARG A 113 3.09 -24.20 -3.94
N ILE A 114 2.00 -24.31 -3.18
CA ILE A 114 1.38 -25.60 -2.81
C ILE A 114 1.02 -26.37 -4.08
N ARG A 115 0.32 -25.74 -5.02
CA ARG A 115 -0.07 -26.37 -6.28
C ARG A 115 1.14 -26.86 -7.07
N ALA A 116 2.17 -26.01 -7.23
CA ALA A 116 3.38 -26.36 -7.95
C ALA A 116 4.11 -27.55 -7.30
N ARG A 117 4.20 -27.60 -5.97
CA ARG A 117 4.80 -28.73 -5.26
C ARG A 117 3.99 -30.02 -5.36
N ILE A 118 2.65 -29.93 -5.30
CA ILE A 118 1.78 -31.11 -5.51
C ILE A 118 1.91 -31.61 -6.95
N GLN A 119 1.97 -30.71 -7.94
CA GLN A 119 2.18 -31.08 -9.35
C GLN A 119 3.54 -31.74 -9.57
N ALA A 120 4.61 -31.18 -8.98
CA ALA A 120 5.93 -31.78 -9.02
C ALA A 120 5.96 -33.16 -8.36
N ALA A 121 5.30 -33.32 -7.20
CA ALA A 121 5.18 -34.60 -6.52
C ALA A 121 4.39 -35.63 -7.35
N ALA A 122 3.35 -35.22 -8.08
CA ALA A 122 2.60 -36.09 -8.98
C ALA A 122 3.42 -36.55 -10.20
N ALA A 123 4.35 -35.70 -10.65
CA ALA A 123 5.24 -36.00 -11.79
C ALA A 123 6.47 -36.82 -11.40
N ASP A 124 6.80 -36.90 -10.10
CA ASP A 124 7.95 -37.62 -9.60
C ASP A 124 7.75 -39.14 -9.69
N PRO A 125 8.62 -39.88 -10.41
CA PRO A 125 8.54 -41.34 -10.49
C PRO A 125 8.54 -42.06 -9.13
N VAL A 126 9.15 -41.47 -8.09
CA VAL A 126 9.18 -42.05 -6.73
C VAL A 126 7.77 -42.17 -6.14
N ASN A 127 6.84 -41.30 -6.55
CA ASN A 127 5.47 -41.26 -6.03
C ASN A 127 4.47 -42.02 -6.91
N ARG A 128 4.92 -42.67 -7.99
CA ARG A 128 4.05 -43.30 -8.99
C ARG A 128 3.18 -44.41 -8.42
N ASP A 129 3.72 -45.16 -7.47
CA ASP A 129 3.07 -46.35 -6.90
C ASP A 129 2.30 -46.03 -5.60
N LEU A 130 2.23 -44.75 -5.20
CA LEU A 130 1.43 -44.33 -4.05
C LEU A 130 -0.06 -44.56 -4.31
N SER A 131 -0.75 -45.09 -3.31
CA SER A 131 -2.20 -45.11 -3.29
C SER A 131 -2.77 -43.68 -3.27
N ARG A 132 -4.06 -43.56 -3.59
CA ARG A 132 -4.78 -42.28 -3.53
C ARG A 132 -4.71 -41.65 -2.13
N GLU A 133 -4.79 -42.45 -1.07
CA GLU A 133 -4.76 -41.97 0.31
C GLU A 133 -3.35 -41.48 0.70
N GLU A 134 -2.31 -42.23 0.34
CA GLU A 134 -0.92 -41.83 0.58
C GLU A 134 -0.56 -40.54 -0.17
N PHE A 135 -1.03 -40.40 -1.41
CA PHE A 135 -0.84 -39.17 -2.17
C PHE A 135 -1.60 -37.97 -1.57
N GLN A 136 -2.78 -38.21 -0.99
CA GLN A 136 -3.51 -37.18 -0.25
C GLN A 136 -2.74 -36.73 1.00
N GLN A 137 -2.22 -37.67 1.79
CA GLN A 137 -1.38 -37.38 2.96
C GLN A 137 -0.11 -36.60 2.58
N LEU A 138 0.52 -36.95 1.46
CA LEU A 138 1.64 -36.19 0.89
C LEU A 138 1.24 -34.75 0.56
N GLY A 139 0.08 -34.57 -0.08
CA GLY A 139 -0.48 -33.25 -0.37
C GLY A 139 -0.74 -32.42 0.88
N ASP A 140 -1.29 -33.03 1.93
CA ASP A 140 -1.54 -32.35 3.22
C ASP A 140 -0.25 -31.96 3.92
N ARG A 141 0.77 -32.82 3.90
CA ARG A 141 2.10 -32.50 4.41
C ARG A 141 2.73 -31.33 3.64
N ILE A 142 2.63 -31.30 2.30
CA ILE A 142 3.12 -30.17 1.49
C ILE A 142 2.41 -28.87 1.90
N ARG A 143 1.09 -28.88 2.09
CA ARG A 143 0.33 -27.70 2.54
C ARG A 143 0.81 -27.21 3.90
N GLN A 144 1.01 -28.15 4.83
CA GLN A 144 1.49 -27.85 6.17
C GLN A 144 2.90 -27.23 6.12
N GLU A 145 3.85 -27.87 5.43
CA GLU A 145 5.22 -27.40 5.27
C GLU A 145 5.27 -25.98 4.64
N GLU A 146 4.46 -25.72 3.61
CA GLU A 146 4.40 -24.40 2.96
C GLU A 146 3.76 -23.32 3.85
N THR A 147 2.83 -23.71 4.71
CA THR A 147 2.16 -22.80 5.65
C THR A 147 3.08 -22.46 6.83
N GLU A 148 3.83 -23.44 7.32
CA GLU A 148 4.79 -23.29 8.42
C GLU A 148 6.06 -22.54 8.01
N ASN A 149 6.40 -22.52 6.71
CA ASN A 149 7.55 -21.82 6.16
C ASN A 149 7.15 -20.64 5.25
N PRO A 150 6.59 -19.56 5.80
CA PRO A 150 6.18 -18.41 5.00
C PRO A 150 7.40 -17.68 4.41
N VAL A 151 7.39 -17.47 3.09
CA VAL A 151 8.39 -16.65 2.42
C VAL A 151 8.06 -15.16 2.64
N PRO A 152 8.98 -14.33 3.17
CA PRO A 152 8.70 -12.94 3.48
C PRO A 152 8.54 -12.10 2.20
N GLN A 153 7.50 -11.27 2.17
CA GLN A 153 7.25 -10.32 1.09
C GLN A 153 7.85 -8.93 1.41
N SER A 154 8.36 -8.24 0.39
CA SER A 154 8.77 -6.84 0.50
C SER A 154 7.59 -5.90 0.76
N VAL A 155 7.86 -4.84 1.54
CA VAL A 155 6.98 -3.69 1.70
C VAL A 155 7.34 -2.67 0.62
N ALA A 156 6.36 -2.28 -0.19
CA ALA A 156 6.52 -1.27 -1.24
C ALA A 156 6.23 0.15 -0.73
N GLY A 157 5.46 0.30 0.34
CA GLY A 157 5.24 1.61 0.95
C GLY A 157 4.37 1.58 2.20
N PHE A 158 4.00 2.77 2.64
CA PHE A 158 3.16 2.99 3.82
C PHE A 158 1.97 3.86 3.43
N GLU A 159 0.79 3.45 3.87
CA GLU A 159 -0.42 4.25 3.72
C GLU A 159 -0.73 4.97 5.03
N PHE A 160 -1.07 6.26 4.93
CA PHE A 160 -1.48 7.09 6.04
C PHE A 160 -2.91 7.59 5.79
N VAL A 161 -3.89 7.02 6.51
CA VAL A 161 -5.29 7.41 6.38
C VAL A 161 -5.67 8.37 7.50
N PHE A 162 -6.05 9.59 7.11
CA PHE A 162 -6.45 10.66 8.02
C PHE A 162 -7.97 10.81 8.04
N SER A 163 -8.59 10.35 9.13
CA SER A 163 -10.04 10.46 9.31
C SER A 163 -10.39 11.72 10.10
N PRO A 164 -11.26 12.61 9.57
CA PRO A 164 -11.72 13.76 10.33
C PRO A 164 -12.57 13.30 11.54
N PRO A 165 -12.63 14.08 12.63
CA PRO A 165 -13.57 13.83 13.71
C PRO A 165 -15.01 13.77 13.18
N LYS A 166 -15.85 12.89 13.72
CA LYS A 166 -17.25 12.71 13.27
C LYS A 166 -18.05 14.01 13.20
N SER A 167 -17.82 14.92 14.15
CA SER A 167 -18.45 16.24 14.15
C SER A 167 -18.04 17.07 12.93
N VAL A 168 -16.78 17.02 12.51
CA VAL A 168 -16.28 17.70 11.29
C VAL A 168 -16.91 17.06 10.05
N SER A 169 -17.03 15.74 9.99
CA SER A 169 -17.72 15.06 8.88
C SER A 169 -19.19 15.49 8.77
N ALA A 170 -19.91 15.54 9.89
CA ALA A 170 -21.30 16.00 9.93
C ALA A 170 -21.44 17.47 9.48
N TRP A 171 -20.55 18.35 9.96
CA TRP A 171 -20.49 19.75 9.53
C TRP A 171 -20.22 19.87 8.03
N TRP A 172 -19.27 19.09 7.51
CA TRP A 172 -18.95 19.10 6.08
C TRP A 172 -20.15 18.69 5.23
N VAL A 173 -20.90 17.65 5.61
CA VAL A 173 -22.11 17.21 4.88
C VAL A 173 -23.16 18.32 4.79
N LEU A 174 -23.39 19.03 5.89
CA LEU A 174 -24.43 20.05 6.00
C LEU A 174 -24.03 21.40 5.38
N ALA A 175 -22.73 21.72 5.34
CA ALA A 175 -22.19 22.98 4.86
C ALA A 175 -22.56 23.32 3.40
N ASP A 176 -22.58 24.62 3.08
CA ASP A 176 -22.63 25.11 1.70
C ASP A 176 -21.31 24.85 0.94
N PRO A 177 -21.28 25.01 -0.40
CA PRO A 177 -20.10 24.70 -1.20
C PRO A 177 -18.82 25.43 -0.77
N GLN A 178 -18.91 26.70 -0.37
CA GLN A 178 -17.74 27.49 0.03
C GLN A 178 -17.16 26.96 1.34
N HIS A 179 -18.01 26.66 2.32
CA HIS A 179 -17.58 26.07 3.58
C HIS A 179 -17.07 24.63 3.43
N LYS A 180 -17.70 23.81 2.57
CA LYS A 180 -17.18 22.48 2.21
C LYS A 180 -15.76 22.54 1.67
N HIS A 181 -15.48 23.48 0.77
CA HIS A 181 -14.15 23.69 0.21
C HIS A 181 -13.14 24.07 1.29
N ARG A 182 -13.48 25.05 2.16
CA ARG A 182 -12.61 25.48 3.27
C ARG A 182 -12.31 24.35 4.27
N ILE A 183 -13.33 23.58 4.65
CA ILE A 183 -13.16 22.43 5.55
C ILE A 183 -12.27 21.36 4.91
N ARG A 184 -12.46 21.05 3.61
CA ARG A 184 -11.61 20.09 2.88
C ARG A 184 -10.16 20.57 2.80
N ALA A 185 -9.93 21.84 2.45
CA ALA A 185 -8.59 22.42 2.38
C ALA A 185 -7.87 22.37 3.75
N ALA A 186 -8.56 22.73 4.83
CA ALA A 186 -8.01 22.66 6.17
C ALA A 186 -7.65 21.23 6.59
N HIS A 187 -8.49 20.24 6.23
CA HIS A 187 -8.20 18.83 6.46
C HIS A 187 -6.96 18.38 5.70
N LEU A 188 -6.85 18.68 4.40
CA LEU A 188 -5.71 18.32 3.56
C LEU A 188 -4.38 18.90 4.09
N ILE A 189 -4.35 20.20 4.41
CA ILE A 189 -3.16 20.86 4.97
C ILE A 189 -2.75 20.19 6.29
N ARG A 190 -3.73 19.89 7.15
CA ARG A 190 -3.47 19.24 8.43
C ARG A 190 -2.93 17.83 8.23
N SER A 191 -3.48 17.05 7.31
CA SER A 191 -3.01 15.70 6.99
C SER A 191 -1.56 15.72 6.52
N ILE A 192 -1.23 16.54 5.53
CA ILE A 192 0.14 16.66 4.99
C ILE A 192 1.14 17.02 6.09
N ARG A 193 0.81 18.01 6.93
CA ARG A 193 1.67 18.42 8.06
C ARG A 193 1.79 17.39 9.17
N SER A 194 0.84 16.47 9.27
CA SER A 194 0.80 15.44 10.32
C SER A 194 1.45 14.12 9.86
N THR A 195 1.80 13.99 8.58
CA THR A 195 2.55 12.85 8.08
C THR A 195 3.98 12.92 8.64
N PRO A 196 4.47 11.88 9.33
CA PRO A 196 5.82 11.85 9.87
C PRO A 196 6.84 11.59 8.74
N ILE A 197 6.99 12.53 7.81
CA ILE A 197 7.93 12.44 6.68
C ILE A 197 9.32 12.96 7.10
N GLY A 198 9.38 13.95 7.99
CA GLY A 198 10.62 14.64 8.36
C GLY A 198 11.68 13.79 9.07
N ASP A 199 11.28 12.83 9.92
CA ASP A 199 12.22 12.01 10.71
C ASP A 199 12.55 10.65 10.07
N ALA A 200 11.80 10.23 9.04
CA ALA A 200 11.97 8.92 8.40
C ALA A 200 13.19 8.89 7.46
N SER A 201 13.48 10.00 6.77
CA SER A 201 14.66 10.15 5.92
C SER A 201 15.98 9.99 6.72
N ALA A 202 16.01 10.45 7.97
CA ALA A 202 17.18 10.32 8.85
C ALA A 202 17.43 8.87 9.33
N ARG A 203 16.39 8.01 9.38
CA ARG A 203 16.51 6.62 9.87
C ARG A 203 16.71 5.59 8.77
N ALA A 204 16.35 5.89 7.52
CA ALA A 204 16.59 5.01 6.38
C ALA A 204 18.10 4.78 6.14
N SER A 205 18.95 5.70 6.59
CA SER A 205 20.40 5.72 6.37
C SER A 205 21.24 4.90 7.36
N HIS A 206 20.65 4.22 8.37
CA HIS A 206 21.43 3.72 9.51
C HIS A 206 21.23 2.25 9.94
N ALA A 207 20.90 1.34 9.03
CA ALA A 207 20.89 -0.08 9.38
C ALA A 207 21.43 -1.00 8.27
N PRO A 208 22.76 -1.13 8.10
CA PRO A 208 23.30 -2.37 7.55
C PRO A 208 23.06 -3.47 8.61
N ARG A 209 22.21 -4.45 8.27
CA ARG A 209 22.09 -5.70 9.04
C ARG A 209 23.43 -6.42 8.92
N VAL A 210 24.26 -6.33 9.96
CA VAL A 210 25.46 -7.14 10.11
C VAL A 210 25.02 -8.60 10.23
N GLU A 211 25.24 -9.39 9.19
CA GLU A 211 25.22 -10.85 9.30
C GLU A 211 26.38 -11.27 10.20
N ARG A 212 26.07 -11.74 11.41
CA ARG A 212 27.05 -12.49 12.20
C ARG A 212 27.09 -13.91 11.62
N GLY A 213 28.11 -14.18 10.83
CA GLY A 213 28.49 -15.54 10.47
C GLY A 213 28.80 -16.33 11.74
N GLY A 214 28.25 -17.54 11.82
CA GLY A 214 28.64 -18.54 12.80
C GLY A 214 29.98 -19.16 12.43
N SER A 215 30.79 -19.41 13.45
CA SER A 215 31.75 -20.51 13.48
C SER A 215 31.19 -21.61 14.35
#